data_AF-A0A9D3ZWS8-F1
#
_entry.id   AF-A0A9D3ZWS8-F1
#
_cell.length_a   1.000
_cell.length_b   1.000
_cell.length_c   1.000
_cell.angle_alpha   90.00
_cell.angle_beta   90.00
_cell.angle_gamma   90.00
#
_symmetry.space_group_name_H-M   'P 1'
#
loop_
_entity.id
_entity.type
_entity.pdbx_description
1 polymer ?
#
loop_
_entity_poly.entity_id
_entity_poly.type
_entity_poly.pdbx_seq_one_letter_code
_entity_poly.pdbx_strand_id
1 'polypeptide(L)'
;MVQFDSNSNSATTIHHSKPADTFQLMLSESIHRFFTEYRCGSTDFSHFTSIFSRLLQNLPDPPLEFVWFYSAVTFHSTNKFNSPNPVSSSKDLFQLLVSCSTSCNAGKRISVLAPVIYDLYPLVFDRKELKREVESLLDGIMSYISICCGTEDDGNDDLSSRFGDLLGVWMVDRVGMEGEKRDDLKVFFPLVSEESRKVIRGGCRVRYLAGVVMCQAFLLRLCLKFGYGIPKLELENDLHDCAVQMITGFRSFHFLDIFLRMLLEPVLPVTSPLGHGNEVILRETLYDAVIKMDHAFLGPEGGILLPGRQVKDLALTWSFVADNAIRSVRENGNQTKAISYINAFSESWLLSQLIKWVTSQTGMVDKATSLNVSTPVALIKWLLILEDQGVRIFECDISKVYAKAVLCKSRVEYEIPVDKISTKYSAENLACVVHERKEDKTADNDLEMIDSMDTVPLSAPCSMKSTAAADGVRKRKEGSNIEEEIPVKLIKYHLCENLVTDKLLSLANDDGLSCGNDVNSPILDEYMREMEQ
;
A
#
# COMPACT_ATOMS: atom_id res chain seq x y z
N MET A 1 -34.01 9.52 66.48
CA MET A 1 -35.28 9.96 65.88
C MET A 1 -34.97 10.43 64.46
N VAL A 2 -35.42 9.79 63.37
CA VAL A 2 -36.56 8.85 63.19
C VAL A 2 -37.87 9.58 63.56
N GLN A 3 -38.82 9.88 62.66
CA GLN A 3 -39.15 9.25 61.36
C GLN A 3 -40.01 10.18 60.46
N PHE A 4 -40.12 9.84 59.16
CA PHE A 4 -41.26 10.08 58.24
C PHE A 4 -41.72 11.54 57.92
N ASP A 5 -42.34 11.84 56.77
CA ASP A 5 -42.53 11.04 55.52
C ASP A 5 -42.70 11.93 54.28
N SER A 6 -42.46 11.38 53.08
CA SER A 6 -43.11 11.75 51.80
C SER A 6 -42.65 10.88 50.62
N ASN A 7 -43.52 9.93 50.26
CA ASN A 7 -43.54 9.06 49.07
C ASN A 7 -42.55 9.31 47.90
N SER A 8 -41.69 8.30 47.71
CA SER A 8 -41.51 7.54 46.46
C SER A 8 -42.05 8.11 45.12
N ASN A 9 -41.14 8.23 44.15
CA ASN A 9 -41.43 7.86 42.77
C ASN A 9 -40.20 7.18 42.15
N SER A 10 -40.22 5.85 42.06
CA SER A 10 -39.10 5.05 41.55
C SER A 10 -39.13 4.99 40.02
N ALA A 11 -38.49 5.96 39.38
CA ALA A 11 -38.20 5.88 37.94
C ALA A 11 -37.07 4.87 37.67
N THR A 12 -37.44 3.60 37.54
CA THR A 12 -36.49 2.53 37.23
C THR A 12 -35.90 2.77 35.83
N THR A 13 -34.64 3.19 35.75
CA THR A 13 -33.94 3.39 34.48
C THR A 13 -33.65 2.04 33.84
N ILE A 14 -34.61 1.54 33.05
CA ILE A 14 -34.42 0.33 32.25
C ILE A 14 -33.32 0.63 31.24
N HIS A 15 -32.15 0.02 31.44
CA HIS A 15 -31.13 -0.08 30.40
C HIS A 15 -31.69 -0.95 29.27
N HIS A 16 -32.41 -0.32 28.34
CA HIS A 16 -32.72 -0.91 27.05
C HIS A 16 -31.41 -1.10 26.30
N SER A 17 -30.82 -2.29 26.44
CA SER A 17 -29.80 -2.79 25.53
C SER A 17 -30.34 -2.65 24.11
N LYS A 18 -29.64 -1.86 23.29
CA LYS A 18 -29.93 -1.71 21.86
C LYS A 18 -30.11 -3.11 21.26
N PRO A 19 -31.23 -3.42 20.59
CA PRO A 19 -31.47 -4.78 20.10
C PRO A 19 -30.31 -5.20 19.20
N ALA A 20 -29.90 -6.45 19.32
CA ALA A 20 -28.86 -7.02 18.46
C ALA A 20 -29.32 -6.90 17.01
N ASP A 21 -28.43 -6.44 16.12
CA ASP A 21 -28.79 -6.23 14.74
C ASP A 21 -29.16 -7.57 14.08
N THR A 22 -30.41 -7.68 13.63
CA THR A 22 -30.97 -8.88 12.99
C THR A 22 -30.10 -9.34 11.82
N PHE A 23 -29.48 -8.39 11.10
CA PHE A 23 -28.57 -8.67 9.99
C PHE A 23 -27.25 -9.30 10.47
N GLN A 24 -26.68 -8.81 11.57
CA GLN A 24 -25.47 -9.38 12.17
C GLN A 24 -25.71 -10.76 12.78
N LEU A 25 -26.88 -10.99 13.38
CA LEU A 25 -27.28 -12.28 13.94
C LEU A 25 -27.51 -13.33 12.83
N MET A 26 -28.21 -12.95 11.75
CA MET A 26 -28.44 -13.80 10.58
C MET A 26 -27.12 -14.24 9.91
N LEU A 27 -26.16 -13.32 9.78
CA LEU A 27 -24.82 -13.65 9.30
C LEU A 27 -24.07 -14.59 10.24
N SER A 28 -24.10 -14.35 11.55
CA SER A 28 -23.41 -15.19 12.54
C SER A 28 -23.93 -16.63 12.52
N GLU A 29 -25.24 -16.82 12.38
CA GLU A 29 -25.87 -18.13 12.21
C GLU A 29 -25.49 -18.78 10.87
N SER A 30 -25.45 -18.00 9.78
CA SER A 30 -25.07 -18.48 8.45
C SER A 30 -23.63 -18.99 8.40
N ILE A 31 -22.69 -18.25 9.01
CA ILE A 31 -21.28 -18.66 9.15
C ILE A 31 -21.17 -19.96 9.96
N HIS A 32 -21.91 -20.08 11.08
CA HIS A 32 -21.88 -21.28 11.91
C HIS A 32 -22.41 -22.52 11.18
N ARG A 33 -23.50 -22.38 10.42
CA ARG A 33 -24.05 -23.46 9.57
C ARG A 33 -23.11 -23.84 8.44
N PHE A 34 -22.54 -22.87 7.72
CA PHE A 34 -21.55 -23.12 6.66
C PHE A 34 -20.39 -23.98 7.16
N PHE A 35 -19.77 -23.62 8.29
CA PHE A 35 -18.69 -24.43 8.88
C PHE A 35 -19.16 -25.84 9.29
N THR A 36 -20.39 -25.98 9.76
CA THR A 36 -20.96 -27.28 10.16
C THR A 36 -21.16 -28.18 8.94
N GLU A 37 -21.82 -27.68 7.90
CA GLU A 37 -22.11 -28.40 6.66
C GLU A 37 -20.84 -28.74 5.88
N TYR A 38 -19.89 -27.80 5.78
CA TYR A 38 -18.59 -28.04 5.16
C TYR A 38 -17.83 -29.15 5.90
N ARG A 39 -17.80 -29.14 7.24
CA ARG A 39 -17.16 -30.20 8.05
C ARG A 39 -17.86 -31.56 7.91
N CYS A 40 -19.15 -31.57 7.59
CA CYS A 40 -19.87 -32.79 7.21
C CYS A 40 -19.62 -33.24 5.76
N GLY A 41 -18.78 -32.54 5.00
CA GLY A 41 -18.44 -32.85 3.62
C GLY A 41 -19.43 -32.34 2.58
N SER A 42 -20.29 -31.37 2.91
CA SER A 42 -21.15 -30.72 1.91
C SER A 42 -20.31 -29.93 0.91
N THR A 43 -20.70 -30.04 -0.37
CA THR A 43 -20.18 -29.20 -1.46
C THR A 43 -21.28 -28.36 -2.13
N ASP A 44 -22.54 -28.54 -1.72
CA ASP A 44 -23.67 -27.74 -2.21
C ASP A 44 -24.09 -26.75 -1.11
N PHE A 45 -23.88 -25.47 -1.41
CA PHE A 45 -24.27 -24.36 -0.55
C PHE A 45 -25.27 -23.42 -1.24
N SER A 46 -25.95 -23.90 -2.29
CA SER A 46 -26.89 -23.15 -3.13
C SER A 46 -28.00 -22.43 -2.36
N HIS A 47 -28.40 -22.96 -1.20
CA HIS A 47 -29.39 -22.33 -0.33
C HIS A 47 -28.88 -21.01 0.30
N PHE A 48 -27.62 -20.95 0.75
CA PHE A 48 -26.97 -19.70 1.18
C PHE A 48 -26.86 -18.75 0.00
N THR A 49 -26.38 -19.22 -1.16
CA THR A 49 -26.26 -18.44 -2.39
C THR A 49 -27.61 -17.81 -2.78
N SER A 50 -28.71 -18.57 -2.71
CA SER A 50 -30.07 -18.07 -2.99
C SER A 50 -30.51 -16.99 -1.99
N ILE A 51 -30.33 -17.23 -0.68
CA ILE A 51 -30.70 -16.28 0.38
C ILE A 51 -29.92 -14.97 0.23
N PHE A 52 -28.60 -15.04 0.11
CA PHE A 52 -27.74 -13.87 0.06
C PHE A 52 -27.78 -13.15 -1.29
N SER A 53 -27.92 -13.85 -2.43
CA SER A 53 -28.13 -13.22 -3.74
C SER A 53 -29.37 -12.32 -3.73
N ARG A 54 -30.51 -12.85 -3.25
CA ARG A 54 -31.75 -12.07 -3.09
C ARG A 54 -31.56 -10.91 -2.09
N LEU A 55 -30.77 -11.09 -1.03
CA LEU A 55 -30.53 -10.04 -0.05
C LEU A 55 -29.69 -8.90 -0.64
N LEU A 56 -28.62 -9.20 -1.38
CA LEU A 56 -27.79 -8.21 -2.07
C LEU A 56 -28.59 -7.46 -3.16
N GLN A 57 -29.49 -8.14 -3.88
CA GLN A 57 -30.38 -7.51 -4.86
C GLN A 57 -31.41 -6.53 -4.25
N ASN A 58 -31.74 -6.67 -2.96
CA ASN A 58 -32.71 -5.81 -2.26
C ASN A 58 -32.06 -4.74 -1.36
N LEU A 59 -30.73 -4.68 -1.29
CA LEU A 59 -29.98 -3.70 -0.50
C LEU A 59 -29.20 -2.78 -1.47
N PRO A 60 -29.44 -1.45 -1.49
CA PRO A 60 -28.73 -0.55 -2.41
C PRO A 60 -27.25 -0.37 -2.02
N ASP A 61 -26.91 -0.43 -0.73
CA ASP A 61 -25.52 -0.42 -0.25
C ASP A 61 -25.32 -1.54 0.81
N PRO A 62 -25.12 -2.80 0.37
CA PRO A 62 -25.04 -3.94 1.28
C PRO A 62 -23.82 -3.88 2.22
N PRO A 63 -23.91 -4.46 3.43
CA PRO A 63 -22.75 -4.68 4.29
C PRO A 63 -21.64 -5.45 3.56
N LEU A 64 -20.39 -5.02 3.75
CA LEU A 64 -19.22 -5.65 3.14
C LEU A 64 -19.17 -7.16 3.44
N GLU A 65 -19.51 -7.49 4.68
CA GLU A 65 -19.59 -8.83 5.23
C GLU A 65 -20.57 -9.75 4.46
N PHE A 66 -21.66 -9.20 3.93
CA PHE A 66 -22.63 -9.96 3.15
C PHE A 66 -22.11 -10.29 1.76
N VAL A 67 -21.44 -9.32 1.11
CA VAL A 67 -20.77 -9.53 -0.18
C VAL A 67 -19.65 -10.56 -0.03
N TRP A 68 -18.87 -10.47 1.06
CA TRP A 68 -17.80 -11.42 1.38
C TRP A 68 -18.32 -12.83 1.67
N PHE A 69 -19.39 -13.00 2.46
CA PHE A 69 -19.96 -14.32 2.73
C PHE A 69 -20.57 -14.94 1.45
N TYR A 70 -21.36 -14.18 0.71
CA TYR A 70 -21.98 -14.62 -0.54
C TYR A 70 -20.95 -15.09 -1.57
N SER A 71 -19.90 -14.30 -1.78
CA SER A 71 -18.84 -14.62 -2.75
C SER A 71 -17.97 -15.80 -2.29
N ALA A 72 -17.65 -15.92 -1.00
CA ALA A 72 -16.94 -17.09 -0.46
C ALA A 72 -17.74 -18.37 -0.71
N VAL A 73 -19.01 -18.39 -0.30
CA VAL A 73 -19.87 -19.57 -0.42
C VAL A 73 -20.11 -19.96 -1.88
N THR A 74 -20.27 -18.98 -2.77
CA THR A 74 -20.34 -19.21 -4.22
C THR A 74 -19.04 -19.82 -4.76
N PHE A 75 -17.89 -19.29 -4.35
CA PHE A 75 -16.57 -19.73 -4.79
C PHE A 75 -16.22 -21.17 -4.33
N HIS A 76 -16.56 -21.53 -3.09
CA HIS A 76 -16.41 -22.91 -2.61
C HIS A 76 -17.40 -23.86 -3.32
N SER A 77 -18.63 -23.42 -3.62
CA SER A 77 -19.61 -24.21 -4.39
C SER A 77 -19.13 -24.53 -5.81
N THR A 78 -18.38 -23.62 -6.45
CA THR A 78 -17.80 -23.85 -7.79
C THR A 78 -16.56 -24.77 -7.80
N ASN A 79 -16.20 -25.38 -6.66
CA ASN A 79 -15.23 -26.46 -6.53
C ASN A 79 -13.85 -26.19 -7.17
N LYS A 80 -13.18 -25.16 -6.64
CA LYS A 80 -11.82 -24.70 -6.98
C LYS A 80 -10.79 -25.80 -7.25
N PHE A 81 -10.81 -26.90 -6.48
CA PHE A 81 -9.77 -27.94 -6.51
C PHE A 81 -9.67 -28.72 -7.82
N ASN A 82 -10.70 -28.66 -8.67
CA ASN A 82 -10.73 -29.37 -9.95
C ASN A 82 -10.65 -28.43 -11.17
N SER A 83 -10.45 -27.12 -10.98
CA SER A 83 -10.30 -26.18 -12.11
C SER A 83 -8.94 -26.36 -12.80
N PRO A 84 -8.89 -26.62 -14.12
CA PRO A 84 -7.62 -26.72 -14.86
C PRO A 84 -6.95 -25.35 -15.09
N ASN A 85 -7.66 -24.24 -14.89
CA ASN A 85 -7.05 -22.90 -14.82
C ASN A 85 -7.52 -22.19 -13.52
N PRO A 86 -6.62 -21.96 -12.53
CA PRO A 86 -7.01 -21.24 -11.32
C PRO A 86 -7.24 -19.75 -11.57
N VAL A 87 -6.61 -19.15 -12.59
CA VAL A 87 -6.75 -17.71 -12.90
C VAL A 87 -8.14 -17.38 -13.42
N SER A 88 -8.81 -18.30 -14.13
CA SER A 88 -10.22 -18.09 -14.49
C SER A 88 -11.11 -18.05 -13.26
N SER A 89 -10.91 -18.95 -12.28
CA SER A 89 -11.65 -18.90 -11.02
C SER A 89 -11.43 -17.60 -10.25
N SER A 90 -10.20 -17.06 -10.23
CA SER A 90 -9.92 -15.74 -9.64
C SER A 90 -10.58 -14.59 -10.41
N LYS A 91 -10.67 -14.70 -11.74
CA LYS A 91 -11.34 -13.73 -12.64
C LYS A 91 -12.85 -13.74 -12.47
N ASP A 92 -13.46 -14.92 -12.38
CA ASP A 92 -14.90 -15.10 -12.17
C ASP A 92 -15.29 -14.55 -10.79
N LEU A 93 -14.45 -14.77 -9.76
CA LEU A 93 -14.60 -14.16 -8.44
C LEU A 93 -14.47 -12.62 -8.49
N PHE A 94 -13.49 -12.08 -9.24
CA PHE A 94 -13.38 -10.63 -9.45
C PHE A 94 -14.65 -10.04 -10.08
N GLN A 95 -15.17 -10.67 -11.13
CA GLN A 95 -16.43 -10.24 -11.76
C GLN A 95 -17.62 -10.30 -10.79
N LEU A 96 -17.75 -11.38 -10.00
CA LEU A 96 -18.79 -11.53 -8.98
C LEU A 96 -18.75 -10.40 -7.94
N LEU A 97 -17.57 -10.09 -7.40
CA LEU A 97 -17.37 -9.05 -6.38
C LEU A 97 -17.63 -7.65 -6.94
N VAL A 98 -17.19 -7.38 -8.18
CA VAL A 98 -17.47 -6.12 -8.88
C VAL A 98 -18.98 -5.95 -9.09
N SER A 99 -19.68 -6.98 -9.59
CA SER A 99 -21.14 -6.95 -9.78
C SER A 99 -21.88 -6.70 -8.47
N CYS A 100 -21.54 -7.42 -7.41
CA CYS A 100 -22.18 -7.31 -6.08
C CYS A 100 -21.87 -6.01 -5.33
N SER A 101 -20.98 -5.15 -5.84
CA SER A 101 -20.60 -3.88 -5.22
C SER A 101 -20.84 -2.65 -6.09
N THR A 102 -21.44 -2.81 -7.28
CA THR A 102 -21.65 -1.72 -8.26
C THR A 102 -22.30 -0.45 -7.68
N SER A 103 -23.23 -0.60 -6.74
CA SER A 103 -23.95 0.49 -6.07
C SER A 103 -23.34 0.94 -4.73
N CYS A 104 -22.28 0.27 -4.25
CA CYS A 104 -21.60 0.61 -3.01
C CYS A 104 -20.65 1.81 -3.18
N ASN A 105 -20.32 2.48 -2.08
CA ASN A 105 -19.27 3.52 -2.07
C ASN A 105 -17.89 2.96 -2.48
N ALA A 106 -16.98 3.83 -2.93
CA ALA A 106 -15.65 3.45 -3.41
C ALA A 106 -14.84 2.63 -2.39
N GLY A 107 -14.93 2.98 -1.10
CA GLY A 107 -14.27 2.25 -0.02
C GLY A 107 -14.72 0.79 0.05
N LYS A 108 -16.03 0.52 -0.01
CA LYS A 108 -16.60 -0.83 -0.12
C LYS A 108 -16.16 -1.52 -1.41
N ARG A 109 -16.28 -0.86 -2.56
CA ARG A 109 -15.91 -1.39 -3.90
C ARG A 109 -14.46 -1.83 -4.02
N ILE A 110 -13.54 -1.19 -3.31
CA ILE A 110 -12.14 -1.60 -3.24
C ILE A 110 -11.93 -2.68 -2.16
N SER A 111 -12.60 -2.57 -1.02
CA SER A 111 -12.50 -3.56 0.08
C SER A 111 -13.05 -4.94 -0.28
N VAL A 112 -14.03 -5.05 -1.18
CA VAL A 112 -14.54 -6.35 -1.67
C VAL A 112 -13.48 -7.15 -2.43
N LEU A 113 -12.41 -6.52 -2.93
CA LEU A 113 -11.42 -7.17 -3.79
C LEU A 113 -10.39 -8.03 -3.02
N ALA A 114 -10.34 -7.90 -1.68
CA ALA A 114 -9.35 -8.59 -0.86
C ALA A 114 -9.26 -10.12 -1.08
N PRO A 115 -10.38 -10.86 -1.22
CA PRO A 115 -10.33 -12.31 -1.50
C PRO A 115 -9.65 -12.66 -2.82
N VAL A 116 -9.78 -11.81 -3.86
CA VAL A 116 -9.10 -12.01 -5.14
C VAL A 116 -7.59 -11.79 -4.98
N ILE A 117 -7.17 -10.75 -4.27
CA ILE A 117 -5.73 -10.50 -4.04
C ILE A 117 -5.10 -11.63 -3.20
N TYR A 118 -5.83 -12.17 -2.22
CA TYR A 118 -5.46 -13.36 -1.46
C TYR A 118 -5.38 -14.63 -2.35
N ASP A 119 -6.29 -14.81 -3.30
CA ASP A 119 -6.31 -15.95 -4.22
C ASP A 119 -5.20 -15.88 -5.28
N LEU A 120 -4.88 -14.68 -5.77
CA LEU A 120 -3.80 -14.43 -6.74
C LEU A 120 -2.40 -14.49 -6.12
N TYR A 121 -2.26 -14.22 -4.81
CA TYR A 121 -0.98 -14.26 -4.09
C TYR A 121 -0.16 -15.55 -4.36
N PRO A 122 -0.66 -16.78 -4.13
CA PRO A 122 0.09 -17.99 -4.44
C PRO A 122 0.36 -18.15 -5.95
N LEU A 123 -0.51 -17.68 -6.84
CA LEU A 123 -0.30 -17.84 -8.29
C LEU A 123 0.89 -17.02 -8.80
N VAL A 124 1.18 -15.86 -8.20
CA VAL A 124 2.35 -15.02 -8.56
C VAL A 124 3.69 -15.70 -8.24
N PHE A 125 3.75 -16.51 -7.18
CA PHE A 125 5.00 -17.09 -6.67
C PHE A 125 5.14 -18.60 -6.94
N ASP A 126 4.05 -19.37 -6.88
CA ASP A 126 4.04 -20.83 -6.99
C ASP A 126 3.74 -21.35 -8.42
N ARG A 127 3.37 -20.47 -9.37
CA ARG A 127 2.95 -20.84 -10.75
C ARG A 127 3.51 -19.88 -11.80
N LYS A 128 4.80 -20.03 -12.11
CA LYS A 128 5.53 -19.15 -13.05
C LYS A 128 4.92 -19.12 -14.46
N GLU A 129 4.27 -20.19 -14.85
CA GLU A 129 3.64 -20.42 -16.15
C GLU A 129 2.44 -19.48 -16.37
N LEU A 130 1.71 -19.19 -15.28
CA LEU A 130 0.49 -18.38 -15.29
C LEU A 130 0.75 -16.87 -15.15
N LYS A 131 2.01 -16.44 -14.98
CA LYS A 131 2.36 -15.05 -14.66
C LYS A 131 1.71 -14.01 -15.56
N ARG A 132 1.63 -14.24 -16.88
CA ARG A 132 1.02 -13.28 -17.83
C ARG A 132 -0.50 -13.15 -17.66
N GLU A 133 -1.18 -14.25 -17.36
CA GLU A 133 -2.63 -14.23 -17.11
C GLU A 133 -2.94 -13.54 -15.78
N VAL A 134 -2.14 -13.82 -14.75
CA VAL A 134 -2.24 -13.15 -13.43
C VAL A 134 -1.88 -11.66 -13.53
N GLU A 135 -0.88 -11.29 -14.34
CA GLU A 135 -0.50 -9.90 -14.60
C GLU A 135 -1.63 -9.14 -15.32
N SER A 136 -2.20 -9.73 -16.38
CA SER A 136 -3.35 -9.13 -17.10
C SER A 136 -4.59 -8.97 -16.21
N LEU A 137 -4.85 -9.89 -15.29
CA LEU A 137 -5.94 -9.78 -14.32
C LEU A 137 -5.65 -8.70 -13.27
N LEU A 138 -4.41 -8.61 -12.77
CA LEU A 138 -4.00 -7.55 -11.84
C LEU A 138 -4.03 -6.16 -12.48
N ASP A 139 -3.65 -6.01 -13.76
CA ASP A 139 -3.79 -4.74 -14.49
C ASP A 139 -5.28 -4.31 -14.61
N GLY A 140 -6.19 -5.26 -14.84
CA GLY A 140 -7.63 -5.03 -14.78
C GLY A 140 -8.11 -4.60 -13.38
N ILE A 141 -7.56 -5.19 -12.32
CA ILE A 141 -7.86 -4.83 -10.93
C ILE A 141 -7.32 -3.43 -10.59
N MET A 142 -6.10 -3.06 -10.99
CA MET A 142 -5.56 -1.71 -10.74
C MET A 142 -6.35 -0.64 -11.49
N SER A 143 -6.77 -0.92 -12.72
CA SER A 143 -7.66 -0.06 -13.48
C SER A 143 -8.99 0.14 -12.74
N TYR A 144 -9.61 -0.93 -12.24
CA TYR A 144 -10.85 -0.84 -11.46
C TYR A 144 -10.66 -0.06 -10.14
N ILE A 145 -9.56 -0.27 -9.40
CA ILE A 145 -9.23 0.49 -8.19
C ILE A 145 -9.09 1.98 -8.49
N SER A 146 -8.32 2.33 -9.53
CA SER A 146 -8.12 3.72 -9.99
C SER A 146 -9.46 4.39 -10.35
N ILE A 147 -10.34 3.68 -11.08
CA ILE A 147 -11.69 4.15 -11.41
C ILE A 147 -12.54 4.40 -10.15
N CYS A 148 -12.46 3.52 -9.13
CA CYS A 148 -13.17 3.72 -7.87
C CYS A 148 -12.65 4.95 -7.10
N CYS A 149 -11.34 5.23 -7.17
CA CYS A 149 -10.75 6.40 -6.49
C CYS A 149 -11.13 7.74 -7.14
N GLY A 150 -11.61 7.72 -8.39
CA GLY A 150 -12.22 8.89 -9.05
C GLY A 150 -13.62 9.25 -8.54
N THR A 151 -14.24 8.41 -7.69
CA THR A 151 -15.59 8.60 -7.15
C THR A 151 -15.58 8.64 -5.62
N GLU A 152 -15.08 9.72 -5.03
CA GLU A 152 -15.16 9.91 -3.57
C GLU A 152 -16.59 10.29 -3.13
N ASP A 153 -17.05 9.65 -2.06
CA ASP A 153 -18.33 9.89 -1.37
C ASP A 153 -18.12 9.66 0.14
N ASP A 154 -18.88 10.34 1.02
CA ASP A 154 -18.56 10.40 2.45
C ASP A 154 -18.97 9.17 3.29
N GLY A 155 -18.95 7.98 2.68
CA GLY A 155 -19.23 6.69 3.31
C GLY A 155 -18.29 6.38 4.48
N ASN A 156 -18.78 6.60 5.70
CA ASN A 156 -18.07 6.33 6.96
C ASN A 156 -18.51 4.99 7.58
N ASP A 157 -18.39 3.90 6.84
CA ASP A 157 -18.66 2.55 7.34
C ASP A 157 -17.52 2.05 8.26
N ASP A 158 -17.85 1.67 9.49
CA ASP A 158 -16.98 0.86 10.36
C ASP A 158 -17.18 -0.64 10.05
N LEU A 159 -16.11 -1.44 10.08
CA LEU A 159 -16.20 -2.89 9.88
C LEU A 159 -16.87 -3.59 11.06
N SER A 160 -17.68 -4.61 10.77
CA SER A 160 -18.28 -5.45 11.79
C SER A 160 -17.20 -6.19 12.59
N SER A 161 -17.43 -6.33 13.90
CA SER A 161 -16.63 -7.20 14.78
C SER A 161 -16.62 -8.67 14.35
N ARG A 162 -17.48 -9.05 13.39
CA ARG A 162 -17.57 -10.36 12.75
C ARG A 162 -16.69 -10.54 11.51
N PHE A 163 -15.96 -9.51 11.08
CA PHE A 163 -15.05 -9.60 9.94
C PHE A 163 -14.00 -10.72 10.09
N GLY A 164 -13.51 -10.96 11.31
CA GLY A 164 -12.57 -12.05 11.60
C GLY A 164 -13.15 -13.45 11.33
N ASP A 165 -14.44 -13.66 11.61
CA ASP A 165 -15.11 -14.95 11.40
C ASP A 165 -15.20 -15.30 9.88
N LEU A 166 -15.28 -14.27 9.02
CA LEU A 166 -15.30 -14.43 7.56
C LEU A 166 -13.94 -14.81 6.95
N LEU A 167 -12.82 -14.46 7.59
CA LEU A 167 -11.50 -14.92 7.16
C LEU A 167 -11.40 -16.45 7.28
N GLY A 168 -12.00 -17.02 8.33
CA GLY A 168 -12.13 -18.46 8.50
C GLY A 168 -12.97 -19.12 7.40
N VAL A 169 -14.04 -18.47 6.93
CA VAL A 169 -14.88 -18.96 5.82
C VAL A 169 -14.03 -19.09 4.55
N TRP A 170 -13.33 -18.02 4.16
CA TRP A 170 -12.43 -18.01 2.99
C TRP A 170 -11.21 -18.95 3.07
N MET A 171 -10.89 -19.45 4.26
CA MET A 171 -9.74 -20.32 4.51
C MET A 171 -10.13 -21.72 4.97
N VAL A 172 -11.41 -22.09 4.85
CA VAL A 172 -11.96 -23.36 5.35
C VAL A 172 -11.26 -24.58 4.73
N ASP A 173 -10.84 -24.51 3.45
CA ASP A 173 -10.10 -25.60 2.79
C ASP A 173 -8.63 -25.71 3.27
N ARG A 174 -8.06 -24.63 3.80
CA ARG A 174 -6.64 -24.61 4.21
C ARG A 174 -6.51 -25.22 5.61
N VAL A 175 -6.41 -26.54 5.69
CA VAL A 175 -6.08 -27.28 6.92
C VAL A 175 -4.94 -26.59 7.69
N GLY A 176 -5.22 -26.20 8.93
CA GLY A 176 -4.20 -25.98 9.95
C GLY A 176 -4.04 -27.27 10.76
N MET A 177 -2.82 -27.57 11.20
CA MET A 177 -2.63 -28.59 12.24
C MET A 177 -3.35 -28.14 13.50
N GLU A 178 -4.20 -28.99 14.08
CA GLU A 178 -4.96 -28.65 15.29
C GLU A 178 -4.00 -28.37 16.46
N GLY A 179 -3.92 -27.10 16.88
CA GLY A 179 -3.12 -26.67 18.04
C GLY A 179 -2.34 -25.37 17.82
N GLU A 180 -1.91 -25.05 16.60
CA GLU A 180 -1.28 -23.75 16.33
C GLU A 180 -2.33 -22.63 16.19
N LYS A 181 -2.08 -21.50 16.85
CA LYS A 181 -2.82 -20.26 16.59
C LYS A 181 -2.40 -19.70 15.24
N ARG A 182 -3.02 -20.15 14.15
CA ARG A 182 -2.87 -19.52 12.83
C ARG A 182 -3.20 -18.03 12.96
N ASP A 183 -2.33 -17.18 12.42
CA ASP A 183 -2.68 -15.78 12.22
C ASP A 183 -3.38 -15.61 10.87
N ASP A 184 -4.70 -15.78 10.89
CA ASP A 184 -5.57 -15.69 9.71
C ASP A 184 -5.38 -14.38 8.94
N LEU A 185 -5.19 -13.25 9.64
CA LEU A 185 -4.91 -11.97 9.00
C LEU A 185 -3.57 -11.96 8.25
N LYS A 186 -2.56 -12.69 8.73
CA LYS A 186 -1.25 -12.81 8.04
C LYS A 186 -1.30 -13.76 6.86
N VAL A 187 -2.17 -14.78 6.88
CA VAL A 187 -2.39 -15.68 5.74
C VAL A 187 -3.19 -14.98 4.63
N PHE A 188 -4.15 -14.13 5.00
CA PHE A 188 -5.01 -13.41 4.05
C PHE A 188 -4.36 -12.11 3.51
N PHE A 189 -3.65 -11.37 4.38
CA PHE A 189 -2.92 -10.14 4.06
C PHE A 189 -1.39 -10.32 4.27
N PRO A 190 -0.70 -11.18 3.48
CA PRO A 190 0.73 -11.44 3.63
C PRO A 190 1.62 -10.24 3.26
N LEU A 191 1.30 -9.49 2.20
CA LEU A 191 2.08 -8.34 1.71
C LEU A 191 1.76 -7.03 2.45
N VAL A 192 1.51 -7.10 3.76
CA VAL A 192 1.05 -5.97 4.58
C VAL A 192 1.83 -5.93 5.91
N SER A 193 2.04 -4.75 6.48
CA SER A 193 2.68 -4.58 7.79
C SER A 193 1.92 -5.23 8.94
N GLU A 194 2.65 -5.54 10.01
CA GLU A 194 2.06 -6.07 11.24
C GLU A 194 1.32 -4.98 12.05
N GLU A 195 1.70 -3.71 11.90
CA GLU A 195 0.92 -2.57 12.41
C GLU A 195 -0.49 -2.58 11.80
N SER A 196 -0.60 -2.68 10.47
CA SER A 196 -1.90 -2.62 9.79
C SER A 196 -2.79 -3.82 10.08
N ARG A 197 -2.23 -5.03 10.21
CA ARG A 197 -3.00 -6.21 10.66
C ARG A 197 -3.55 -6.04 12.08
N LYS A 198 -2.83 -5.38 12.98
CA LYS A 198 -3.34 -5.07 14.34
C LYS A 198 -4.49 -4.05 14.29
N VAL A 199 -4.43 -3.06 13.41
CA VAL A 199 -5.54 -2.10 13.19
C VAL A 199 -6.80 -2.82 12.68
N ILE A 200 -6.67 -3.75 11.71
CA ILE A 200 -7.81 -4.58 11.28
C ILE A 200 -8.35 -5.43 12.44
N ARG A 201 -7.48 -6.09 13.22
CA ARG A 201 -7.88 -6.95 14.34
C ARG A 201 -8.58 -6.18 15.47
N GLY A 202 -8.30 -4.88 15.63
CA GLY A 202 -8.98 -3.99 16.58
C GLY A 202 -10.35 -3.50 16.11
N GLY A 203 -10.74 -3.77 14.86
CA GLY A 203 -11.84 -3.09 14.17
C GLY A 203 -11.36 -1.77 13.56
N CYS A 204 -11.62 -1.58 12.27
CA CYS A 204 -11.25 -0.37 11.54
C CYS A 204 -12.35 0.05 10.56
N ARG A 205 -12.18 1.18 9.87
CA ARG A 205 -13.12 1.62 8.83
C ARG A 205 -12.93 0.86 7.54
N VAL A 206 -14.01 0.71 6.76
CA VAL A 206 -13.94 0.11 5.42
C VAL A 206 -12.95 0.87 4.53
N ARG A 207 -12.87 2.20 4.63
CA ARG A 207 -11.84 3.01 3.94
C ARG A 207 -10.40 2.63 4.30
N TYR A 208 -10.13 2.21 5.55
CA TYR A 208 -8.80 1.75 5.96
C TYR A 208 -8.49 0.39 5.32
N LEU A 209 -9.46 -0.54 5.35
CA LEU A 209 -9.33 -1.83 4.65
C LEU A 209 -9.14 -1.64 3.14
N ALA A 210 -9.82 -0.69 2.52
CA ALA A 210 -9.59 -0.33 1.11
C ALA A 210 -8.12 0.05 0.86
N GLY A 211 -7.54 0.89 1.71
CA GLY A 211 -6.11 1.24 1.66
C GLY A 211 -5.20 0.01 1.84
N VAL A 212 -5.54 -0.92 2.74
CA VAL A 212 -4.80 -2.19 2.89
C VAL A 212 -4.88 -3.05 1.63
N VAL A 213 -6.05 -3.17 1.00
CA VAL A 213 -6.23 -3.93 -0.24
C VAL A 213 -5.46 -3.30 -1.40
N MET A 214 -5.47 -1.96 -1.52
CA MET A 214 -4.62 -1.25 -2.46
C MET A 214 -3.14 -1.55 -2.22
N CYS A 215 -2.66 -1.52 -0.97
CA CYS A 215 -1.27 -1.83 -0.63
C CYS A 215 -0.88 -3.26 -1.00
N GLN A 216 -1.71 -4.24 -0.69
CA GLN A 216 -1.47 -5.65 -1.01
C GLN A 216 -1.46 -5.88 -2.53
N ALA A 217 -2.41 -5.28 -3.26
CA ALA A 217 -2.50 -5.37 -4.72
C ALA A 217 -1.29 -4.70 -5.40
N PHE A 218 -0.95 -3.47 -5.01
CA PHE A 218 0.21 -2.70 -5.47
C PHE A 218 1.52 -3.47 -5.31
N LEU A 219 1.81 -3.99 -4.11
CA LEU A 219 3.02 -4.78 -3.87
C LEU A 219 3.00 -6.09 -4.66
N LEU A 220 1.86 -6.77 -4.81
CA LEU A 220 1.74 -8.00 -5.60
C LEU A 220 2.04 -7.75 -7.09
N ARG A 221 1.59 -6.61 -7.64
CA ARG A 221 1.82 -6.20 -9.03
C ARG A 221 3.28 -5.84 -9.32
N LEU A 222 3.96 -5.22 -8.36
CA LEU A 222 5.41 -4.95 -8.46
C LEU A 222 6.22 -6.25 -8.27
N CYS A 223 5.80 -7.16 -7.40
CA CYS A 223 6.41 -8.49 -7.28
C CYS A 223 6.41 -9.29 -8.59
N LEU A 224 5.40 -9.11 -9.45
CA LEU A 224 5.32 -9.81 -10.74
C LEU A 224 6.46 -9.46 -11.71
N LYS A 225 6.93 -8.20 -11.71
CA LYS A 225 8.04 -7.73 -12.57
C LYS A 225 9.34 -8.52 -12.34
N PHE A 226 9.56 -9.02 -11.11
CA PHE A 226 10.70 -9.86 -10.78
C PHE A 226 10.61 -11.25 -11.41
N GLY A 227 11.73 -11.74 -11.95
CA GLY A 227 11.83 -13.09 -12.52
C GLY A 227 11.48 -13.21 -14.01
N TYR A 228 11.28 -12.11 -14.73
CA TYR A 228 11.22 -12.11 -16.20
C TYR A 228 12.61 -12.16 -16.88
N GLY A 229 13.70 -12.13 -16.12
CA GLY A 229 15.07 -12.12 -16.65
C GLY A 229 15.56 -10.76 -17.17
N ILE A 230 14.77 -9.70 -16.93
CA ILE A 230 15.04 -8.31 -17.34
C ILE A 230 16.35 -7.81 -16.69
N PRO A 231 17.22 -7.09 -17.42
CA PRO A 231 18.40 -6.41 -16.87
C PRO A 231 18.06 -5.47 -15.70
N LYS A 232 18.93 -5.40 -14.68
CA LYS A 232 18.66 -4.64 -13.45
C LYS A 232 18.17 -3.20 -13.69
N LEU A 233 18.84 -2.44 -14.57
CA LEU A 233 18.49 -1.04 -14.83
C LEU A 233 17.13 -0.88 -15.53
N GLU A 234 16.80 -1.81 -16.44
CA GLU A 234 15.52 -1.85 -17.13
C GLU A 234 14.40 -2.20 -16.14
N LEU A 235 14.62 -3.18 -15.27
CA LEU A 235 13.73 -3.55 -14.16
C LEU A 235 13.52 -2.41 -13.15
N GLU A 236 14.56 -1.63 -12.81
CA GLU A 236 14.45 -0.47 -11.91
C GLU A 236 13.55 0.63 -12.48
N ASN A 237 13.65 0.90 -13.79
CA ASN A 237 12.77 1.83 -14.50
C ASN A 237 11.33 1.28 -14.60
N ASP A 238 11.18 0.00 -14.99
CA ASP A 238 9.89 -0.68 -15.12
C ASP A 238 9.11 -0.72 -13.79
N LEU A 239 9.82 -0.87 -12.68
CA LEU A 239 9.26 -0.78 -11.33
C LEU A 239 8.93 0.67 -10.94
N HIS A 240 9.77 1.64 -11.31
CA HIS A 240 9.55 3.05 -11.01
C HIS A 240 8.28 3.57 -11.68
N ASP A 241 8.18 3.40 -13.00
CA ASP A 241 7.10 3.95 -13.79
C ASP A 241 5.77 3.25 -13.45
N CYS A 242 5.80 1.93 -13.20
CA CYS A 242 4.65 1.17 -12.71
C CYS A 242 4.20 1.63 -11.32
N ALA A 243 5.14 1.90 -10.40
CA ALA A 243 4.82 2.43 -9.08
C ALA A 243 4.23 3.86 -9.14
N VAL A 244 4.87 4.77 -9.88
CA VAL A 244 4.38 6.15 -10.07
C VAL A 244 3.00 6.15 -10.72
N GLN A 245 2.77 5.34 -11.77
CA GLN A 245 1.47 5.20 -12.41
C GLN A 245 0.38 4.73 -11.44
N MET A 246 0.65 3.68 -10.64
CA MET A 246 -0.32 3.17 -9.68
C MET A 246 -0.63 4.17 -8.55
N ILE A 247 0.38 4.81 -7.96
CA ILE A 247 0.14 5.79 -6.86
C ILE A 247 -0.64 7.01 -7.41
N THR A 248 -0.27 7.51 -8.59
CA THR A 248 -0.93 8.64 -9.26
C THR A 248 -2.36 8.32 -9.71
N GLY A 249 -2.65 7.05 -10.01
CA GLY A 249 -4.00 6.55 -10.31
C GLY A 249 -4.84 6.28 -9.06
N PHE A 250 -4.24 5.82 -7.97
CA PHE A 250 -4.97 5.50 -6.74
C PHE A 250 -5.35 6.74 -5.93
N ARG A 251 -4.48 7.75 -5.84
CA ARG A 251 -4.73 9.04 -5.14
C ARG A 251 -5.27 8.95 -3.69
N SER A 252 -5.27 7.77 -3.08
CA SER A 252 -5.98 7.54 -1.82
C SER A 252 -5.09 7.81 -0.61
N PHE A 253 -5.58 8.67 0.29
CA PHE A 253 -4.92 8.96 1.57
C PHE A 253 -4.62 7.70 2.38
N HIS A 254 -5.59 6.77 2.48
CA HIS A 254 -5.43 5.56 3.30
C HIS A 254 -4.36 4.62 2.74
N PHE A 255 -4.32 4.45 1.42
CA PHE A 255 -3.24 3.71 0.76
C PHE A 255 -1.88 4.37 1.03
N LEU A 256 -1.77 5.69 0.88
CA LEU A 256 -0.49 6.37 1.05
C LEU A 256 0.01 6.36 2.51
N ASP A 257 -0.85 6.57 3.51
CA ASP A 257 -0.48 6.47 4.94
C ASP A 257 0.01 5.05 5.30
N ILE A 258 -0.74 4.02 4.92
CA ILE A 258 -0.36 2.62 5.16
C ILE A 258 0.95 2.28 4.43
N PHE A 259 1.10 2.73 3.18
CA PHE A 259 2.29 2.47 2.38
C PHE A 259 3.54 3.17 2.93
N LEU A 260 3.42 4.43 3.36
CA LEU A 260 4.50 5.15 4.04
C LEU A 260 4.93 4.47 5.34
N ARG A 261 3.97 3.96 6.14
CA ARG A 261 4.29 3.16 7.34
C ARG A 261 5.09 1.90 7.00
N MET A 262 4.72 1.17 5.94
CA MET A 262 5.50 0.01 5.48
C MET A 262 6.92 0.39 5.04
N LEU A 263 7.11 1.57 4.42
CA LEU A 263 8.44 2.10 4.08
C LEU A 263 9.28 2.54 5.29
N LEU A 264 8.71 2.60 6.50
CA LEU A 264 9.43 2.79 7.77
C LEU A 264 9.79 1.47 8.48
N GLU A 265 9.25 0.33 8.04
CA GLU A 265 9.61 -0.98 8.58
C GLU A 265 11.03 -1.40 8.13
N PRO A 266 11.80 -2.11 8.96
CA PRO A 266 13.17 -2.50 8.62
C PRO A 266 13.23 -3.48 7.44
N VAL A 267 12.16 -4.24 7.18
CA VAL A 267 12.04 -5.27 6.15
C VAL A 267 10.65 -5.17 5.55
N LEU A 268 10.51 -4.98 4.23
CA LEU A 268 9.19 -4.94 3.59
C LEU A 268 8.51 -6.33 3.61
N PRO A 269 7.17 -6.41 3.65
CA PRO A 269 6.45 -7.70 3.66
C PRO A 269 6.55 -8.51 2.35
N VAL A 270 7.42 -8.11 1.41
CA VAL A 270 7.77 -8.84 0.19
C VAL A 270 9.07 -9.66 0.30
N THR A 271 9.88 -9.50 1.37
CA THR A 271 11.20 -10.14 1.47
C THR A 271 11.13 -11.67 1.51
N SER A 272 10.05 -12.25 2.06
CA SER A 272 9.87 -13.70 2.11
C SER A 272 9.63 -14.33 0.72
N PRO A 273 8.75 -13.79 -0.16
CA PRO A 273 8.58 -14.33 -1.51
C PRO A 273 9.62 -13.83 -2.54
N LEU A 274 10.15 -12.60 -2.43
CA LEU A 274 11.12 -12.07 -3.41
C LEU A 274 12.59 -12.35 -3.06
N GLY A 275 12.92 -12.54 -1.78
CA GLY A 275 14.29 -12.55 -1.27
C GLY A 275 14.88 -11.13 -1.09
N HIS A 276 15.82 -11.01 -0.15
CA HIS A 276 16.37 -9.73 0.31
C HIS A 276 16.97 -8.86 -0.80
N GLY A 277 17.71 -9.44 -1.77
CA GLY A 277 18.33 -8.67 -2.85
C GLY A 277 17.33 -7.98 -3.78
N ASN A 278 16.20 -8.64 -4.06
CA ASN A 278 15.11 -8.07 -4.87
C ASN A 278 14.30 -7.04 -4.08
N GLU A 279 14.10 -7.26 -2.78
CA GLU A 279 13.39 -6.31 -1.92
C GLU A 279 14.16 -4.98 -1.72
N VAL A 280 15.49 -5.01 -1.65
CA VAL A 280 16.30 -3.77 -1.63
C VAL A 280 16.10 -2.96 -2.91
N ILE A 281 16.13 -3.61 -4.09
CA ILE A 281 15.86 -2.95 -5.37
C ILE A 281 14.45 -2.34 -5.38
N LEU A 282 13.43 -3.13 -4.97
CA LEU A 282 12.06 -2.63 -4.88
C LEU A 282 11.97 -1.41 -3.94
N ARG A 283 12.58 -1.47 -2.75
CA ARG A 283 12.55 -0.38 -1.77
C ARG A 283 13.22 0.88 -2.29
N GLU A 284 14.40 0.77 -2.91
CA GLU A 284 15.12 1.92 -3.48
C GLU A 284 14.37 2.59 -4.64
N THR A 285 13.61 1.82 -5.42
CA THR A 285 12.70 2.34 -6.45
C THR A 285 11.45 2.98 -5.83
N LEU A 286 10.86 2.37 -4.80
CA LEU A 286 9.68 2.89 -4.12
C LEU A 286 9.95 4.19 -3.35
N TYR A 287 11.13 4.33 -2.73
CA TYR A 287 11.58 5.61 -2.19
C TYR A 287 11.68 6.69 -3.28
N ASP A 288 12.18 6.34 -4.47
CA ASP A 288 12.34 7.27 -5.59
C ASP A 288 11.00 7.81 -6.07
N ALA A 289 10.04 6.92 -6.29
CA ALA A 289 8.66 7.28 -6.66
C ALA A 289 8.00 8.17 -5.58
N VAL A 290 8.04 7.78 -4.30
CA VAL A 290 7.33 8.47 -3.21
C VAL A 290 7.88 9.86 -2.88
N ILE A 291 9.19 10.07 -3.06
CA ILE A 291 9.85 11.35 -2.72
C ILE A 291 9.74 12.35 -3.88
N LYS A 292 9.73 11.89 -5.13
CA LYS A 292 9.63 12.74 -6.33
C LYS A 292 8.21 12.97 -6.82
N MET A 293 7.23 12.15 -6.41
CA MET A 293 5.83 12.33 -6.80
C MET A 293 5.27 13.65 -6.28
N ASP A 294 4.42 14.29 -7.07
CA ASP A 294 3.60 15.41 -6.61
C ASP A 294 2.46 14.93 -5.70
N HIS A 295 2.42 15.47 -4.49
CA HIS A 295 1.43 15.16 -3.45
C HIS A 295 0.24 16.14 -3.45
N ALA A 296 0.16 17.07 -4.41
CA ALA A 296 -0.89 18.09 -4.49
C ALA A 296 -2.33 17.53 -4.57
N PHE A 297 -2.51 16.27 -4.98
CA PHE A 297 -3.83 15.60 -4.97
C PHE A 297 -4.44 15.47 -3.56
N LEU A 298 -3.63 15.58 -2.50
CA LEU A 298 -4.06 15.60 -1.10
C LEU A 298 -4.49 17.01 -0.62
N GLY A 299 -4.38 18.02 -1.47
CA GLY A 299 -4.75 19.40 -1.19
C GLY A 299 -6.16 19.77 -1.63
N PRO A 300 -6.65 20.97 -1.27
CA PRO A 300 -7.99 21.43 -1.66
C PRO A 300 -8.21 21.47 -3.18
N GLU A 301 -7.15 21.70 -3.96
CA GLU A 301 -7.14 21.70 -5.43
C GLU A 301 -7.19 20.28 -6.02
N GLY A 302 -6.79 19.26 -5.24
CA GLY A 302 -6.83 17.84 -5.61
C GLY A 302 -8.19 17.17 -5.39
N GLY A 303 -9.16 17.87 -4.80
CA GLY A 303 -10.51 17.37 -4.49
C GLY A 303 -10.65 16.74 -3.10
N ILE A 304 -9.57 16.22 -2.51
CA ILE A 304 -9.61 15.50 -1.24
C ILE A 304 -9.47 16.47 -0.05
N LEU A 305 -10.60 16.81 0.60
CA LEU A 305 -10.61 17.73 1.75
C LEU A 305 -10.22 17.02 3.06
N LEU A 306 -8.93 16.67 3.20
CA LEU A 306 -8.41 16.02 4.40
C LEU A 306 -8.44 16.96 5.63
N PRO A 307 -8.93 16.49 6.79
CA PRO A 307 -8.76 17.18 8.06
C PRO A 307 -7.27 17.48 8.33
N GLY A 308 -6.93 18.72 8.70
CA GLY A 308 -5.53 19.16 8.80
C GLY A 308 -4.63 18.33 9.75
N ARG A 309 -5.23 17.59 10.70
CA ARG A 309 -4.52 16.60 11.53
C ARG A 309 -4.01 15.40 10.73
N GLN A 310 -4.82 14.86 9.81
CA GLN A 310 -4.45 13.75 8.94
C GLN A 310 -3.35 14.16 7.95
N VAL A 311 -3.43 15.36 7.37
CA VAL A 311 -2.35 15.93 6.55
C VAL A 311 -1.06 16.07 7.36
N LYS A 312 -1.14 16.54 8.61
CA LYS A 312 0.01 16.64 9.53
C LYS A 312 0.61 15.27 9.87
N ASP A 313 -0.21 14.27 10.21
CA ASP A 313 0.24 12.90 10.54
C ASP A 313 0.92 12.23 9.32
N LEU A 314 0.38 12.43 8.11
CA LEU A 314 0.93 11.92 6.86
C LEU A 314 2.25 12.61 6.49
N ALA A 315 2.29 13.95 6.49
CA ALA A 315 3.50 14.72 6.17
C ALA A 315 4.65 14.43 7.13
N LEU A 316 4.33 14.15 8.42
CA LEU A 316 5.31 13.71 9.41
C LEU A 316 5.86 12.31 9.09
N THR A 317 4.97 11.37 8.73
CA THR A 317 5.36 10.00 8.35
C THR A 317 6.20 9.99 7.07
N TRP A 318 5.81 10.78 6.06
CA TRP A 318 6.59 11.01 4.83
C TRP A 318 7.96 11.65 5.11
N SER A 319 8.05 12.56 6.10
CA SER A 319 9.35 13.13 6.51
C SER A 319 10.31 12.08 7.08
N PHE A 320 9.82 11.08 7.82
CA PHE A 320 10.64 9.94 8.25
C PHE A 320 11.05 9.04 7.08
N VAL A 321 10.18 8.84 6.08
CA VAL A 321 10.50 8.05 4.87
C VAL A 321 11.58 8.75 4.04
N ALA A 322 11.49 10.07 3.88
CA ALA A 322 12.51 10.87 3.21
C ALA A 322 13.89 10.79 3.91
N ASP A 323 13.93 10.82 5.24
CA ASP A 323 15.17 10.64 6.01
C ASP A 323 15.80 9.25 5.79
N ASN A 324 14.99 8.18 5.88
CA ASN A 324 15.44 6.80 5.63
C ASN A 324 15.99 6.64 4.20
N ALA A 325 15.31 7.19 3.20
CA ALA A 325 15.74 7.12 1.80
C ALA A 325 17.03 7.89 1.54
N ILE A 326 17.14 9.13 2.02
CA ILE A 326 18.35 9.97 1.89
C ILE A 326 19.55 9.28 2.55
N ARG A 327 19.35 8.64 3.71
CA ARG A 327 20.40 7.83 4.35
C ARG A 327 20.79 6.63 3.51
N SER A 328 19.83 5.82 3.06
CA SER A 328 20.10 4.62 2.24
C SER A 328 20.91 4.94 0.97
N VAL A 329 20.58 6.02 0.26
CA VAL A 329 21.35 6.40 -0.95
C VAL A 329 22.72 7.01 -0.62
N ARG A 330 22.93 7.59 0.56
CA ARG A 330 24.26 8.02 1.07
C ARG A 330 25.13 6.84 1.48
N GLU A 331 24.56 5.85 2.16
CA GLU A 331 25.23 4.59 2.55
C GLU A 331 25.69 3.83 1.29
N ASN A 332 24.87 3.83 0.23
CA ASN A 332 25.21 3.35 -1.12
C ASN A 332 26.15 4.28 -1.91
N GLY A 333 26.67 5.37 -1.32
CA GLY A 333 27.60 6.32 -1.93
C GLY A 333 27.03 7.27 -2.99
N ASN A 334 25.74 7.19 -3.31
CA ASN A 334 25.09 7.96 -4.38
C ASN A 334 24.66 9.36 -3.91
N GLN A 335 25.65 10.24 -3.72
CA GLN A 335 25.43 11.62 -3.27
C GLN A 335 24.55 12.44 -4.24
N THR A 336 24.59 12.17 -5.55
CA THR A 336 23.72 12.85 -6.54
C THR A 336 22.24 12.53 -6.30
N LYS A 337 21.90 11.26 -6.06
CA LYS A 337 20.54 10.83 -5.70
C LYS A 337 20.14 11.39 -4.32
N ALA A 338 21.06 11.45 -3.36
CA ALA A 338 20.83 12.10 -2.06
C ALA A 338 20.47 13.58 -2.17
N ILE A 339 21.18 14.35 -3.02
CA ILE A 339 20.89 15.77 -3.28
C ILE A 339 19.54 15.92 -4.00
N SER A 340 19.24 15.07 -4.99
CA SER A 340 17.93 15.06 -5.67
C SER A 340 16.77 14.86 -4.70
N TYR A 341 16.90 13.97 -3.71
CA TYR A 341 15.89 13.77 -2.66
C TYR A 341 15.79 14.94 -1.68
N ILE A 342 16.89 15.61 -1.35
CA ILE A 342 16.85 16.82 -0.51
C ILE A 342 16.11 17.96 -1.23
N ASN A 343 16.38 18.17 -2.52
CA ASN A 343 15.70 19.20 -3.31
C ASN A 343 14.19 18.90 -3.41
N ALA A 344 13.81 17.70 -3.85
CA ALA A 344 12.42 17.26 -3.94
C ALA A 344 11.70 17.32 -2.58
N PHE A 345 12.39 17.00 -1.48
CA PHE A 345 11.85 17.18 -0.13
C PHE A 345 11.58 18.66 0.18
N SER A 346 12.51 19.55 -0.13
CA SER A 346 12.42 20.99 0.14
C SER A 346 11.36 21.71 -0.69
N GLU A 347 11.05 21.20 -1.88
CA GLU A 347 10.04 21.73 -2.81
C GLU A 347 8.63 21.15 -2.57
N SER A 348 8.51 20.12 -1.71
CA SER A 348 7.27 19.35 -1.52
C SER A 348 6.12 20.13 -0.87
N TRP A 349 4.93 19.93 -1.43
CA TRP A 349 3.67 20.40 -0.85
C TRP A 349 3.46 19.91 0.59
N LEU A 350 3.81 18.67 0.92
CA LEU A 350 3.66 18.10 2.28
C LEU A 350 4.52 18.83 3.32
N LEU A 351 5.74 19.21 2.96
CA LEU A 351 6.61 20.04 3.81
C LEU A 351 5.95 21.40 4.07
N SER A 352 5.42 22.04 3.02
CA SER A 352 4.75 23.33 3.13
C SER A 352 3.52 23.29 4.06
N GLN A 353 2.70 22.24 3.98
CA GLN A 353 1.53 22.11 4.85
C GLN A 353 1.91 21.80 6.30
N LEU A 354 2.94 20.99 6.54
CA LEU A 354 3.39 20.70 7.91
C LEU A 354 3.95 21.95 8.60
N ILE A 355 4.76 22.76 7.89
CA ILE A 355 5.24 24.06 8.40
C ILE A 355 4.05 25.02 8.65
N LYS A 356 3.10 25.11 7.71
CA LYS A 356 1.89 25.94 7.85
C LYS A 356 1.02 25.52 9.03
N TRP A 357 0.84 24.21 9.25
CA TRP A 357 0.10 23.68 10.40
C TRP A 357 0.78 24.07 11.71
N VAL A 358 2.08 23.79 11.85
CA VAL A 358 2.85 24.07 13.09
C VAL A 358 2.93 25.58 13.39
N THR A 359 3.09 26.41 12.37
CA THR A 359 3.15 27.88 12.54
C THR A 359 1.78 28.47 12.90
N SER A 360 0.68 27.88 12.42
CA SER A 360 -0.68 28.26 12.84
C SER A 360 -0.98 27.95 14.31
N GLN A 361 -0.45 26.84 14.85
CA GLN A 361 -0.61 26.47 16.27
C GLN A 361 0.22 27.34 17.23
N THR A 362 1.31 27.93 16.74
CA THR A 362 2.28 28.71 17.55
C THR A 362 2.13 30.22 17.41
N GLY A 363 1.33 30.70 16.46
CA GLY A 363 1.26 32.13 16.10
C GLY A 363 2.55 32.69 15.49
N MET A 364 3.53 31.84 15.16
CA MET A 364 4.88 32.23 14.71
C MET A 364 4.98 32.42 13.18
N VAL A 365 3.91 32.90 12.53
CA VAL A 365 3.81 33.02 11.07
C VAL A 365 5.00 33.80 10.48
N ASP A 366 5.34 34.95 11.05
CA ASP A 366 6.42 35.83 10.56
C ASP A 366 7.84 35.29 10.79
N LYS A 367 8.01 34.21 11.56
CA LYS A 367 9.31 33.56 11.80
C LYS A 367 9.55 32.36 10.90
N ALA A 368 8.51 31.84 10.24
CA ALA A 368 8.56 30.66 9.38
C ALA A 368 9.62 30.76 8.27
N THR A 369 9.72 31.93 7.63
CA THR A 369 10.61 32.21 6.49
C THR A 369 12.10 32.25 6.85
N SER A 370 12.46 32.23 8.14
CA SER A 370 13.85 32.23 8.61
C SER A 370 14.40 30.83 8.96
N LEU A 371 13.56 29.80 8.91
CA LEU A 371 13.90 28.45 9.34
C LEU A 371 14.48 27.61 8.19
N ASN A 372 15.77 27.28 8.29
CA ASN A 372 16.42 26.35 7.37
C ASN A 372 16.05 24.88 7.69
N VAL A 373 14.80 24.52 7.42
CA VAL A 373 14.24 23.15 7.55
C VAL A 373 14.21 22.40 6.21
N SER A 374 15.13 22.74 5.31
CA SER A 374 15.30 22.18 3.94
C SER A 374 15.65 20.69 3.89
N THR A 375 15.90 20.05 5.03
CA THR A 375 16.20 18.61 5.13
C THR A 375 15.33 17.95 6.19
N PRO A 376 14.99 16.65 6.07
CA PRO A 376 14.18 15.94 7.06
C PRO A 376 14.76 16.03 8.48
N VAL A 377 16.07 15.85 8.65
CA VAL A 377 16.75 15.96 9.95
C VAL A 377 16.58 17.35 10.57
N ALA A 378 16.71 18.42 9.78
CA ALA A 378 16.54 19.79 10.27
C ALA A 378 15.08 20.08 10.66
N LEU A 379 14.12 19.62 9.87
CA LEU A 379 12.70 19.71 10.19
C LEU A 379 12.38 18.95 11.48
N ILE A 380 12.76 17.67 11.58
CA ILE A 380 12.48 16.80 12.74
C ILE A 380 13.11 17.37 14.01
N LYS A 381 14.31 17.96 13.92
CA LYS A 381 14.95 18.68 15.02
C LYS A 381 14.13 19.89 15.48
N TRP A 382 13.61 20.69 14.55
CA TRP A 382 12.76 21.85 14.85
C TRP A 382 11.42 21.44 15.47
N LEU A 383 10.77 20.41 14.93
CA LEU A 383 9.52 19.87 15.48
C LEU A 383 9.67 19.37 16.92
N LEU A 384 10.77 18.68 17.24
CA LEU A 384 11.07 18.25 18.61
C LEU A 384 11.29 19.44 19.56
N ILE A 385 12.01 20.49 19.12
CA ILE A 385 12.20 21.71 19.92
C ILE A 385 10.87 22.41 20.22
N LEU A 386 9.91 22.40 19.28
CA LEU A 386 8.58 22.96 19.52
C LEU A 386 7.70 22.09 20.43
N GLU A 387 7.85 20.77 20.40
CA GLU A 387 7.15 19.91 21.35
C GLU A 387 7.70 20.00 22.77
N ASP A 388 9.02 20.17 22.93
CA ASP A 388 9.63 20.50 24.23
C ASP A 388 9.21 21.91 24.73
N GLN A 389 8.69 22.77 23.84
CA GLN A 389 8.02 24.04 24.16
C GLN A 389 6.49 23.91 24.38
N GLY A 390 5.94 22.69 24.32
CA GLY A 390 4.53 22.38 24.63
C GLY A 390 3.61 22.22 23.43
N VAL A 391 4.10 22.34 22.19
CA VAL A 391 3.29 22.14 20.98
C VAL A 391 3.13 20.64 20.71
N ARG A 392 1.93 20.08 20.90
CA ARG A 392 1.68 18.64 20.63
C ARG A 392 1.73 18.36 19.13
N ILE A 393 2.83 17.74 18.68
CA ILE A 393 3.10 17.41 17.28
C ILE A 393 3.11 15.88 17.11
N PHE A 394 3.84 15.18 17.97
CA PHE A 394 4.02 13.74 17.99
C PHE A 394 2.98 13.10 18.92
N GLU A 395 1.77 12.92 18.41
CA GLU A 395 0.60 12.46 19.18
C GLU A 395 0.60 10.96 19.52
N CYS A 396 1.67 10.24 19.16
CA CYS A 396 1.90 8.83 19.51
C CYS A 396 3.38 8.64 19.86
N ASP A 397 3.66 7.87 20.92
CA ASP A 397 5.04 7.61 21.37
C ASP A 397 5.92 7.01 20.26
N ILE A 398 5.35 6.24 19.34
CA ILE A 398 6.07 5.66 18.19
C ILE A 398 6.68 6.76 17.32
N SER A 399 5.93 7.79 16.92
CA SER A 399 6.48 8.86 16.08
C SER A 399 7.47 9.74 16.84
N LYS A 400 7.28 9.93 18.15
CA LYS A 400 8.26 10.59 19.03
C LYS A 400 9.57 9.79 19.18
N VAL A 401 9.49 8.45 19.21
CA VAL A 401 10.65 7.55 19.20
C VAL A 401 11.37 7.59 17.86
N TYR A 402 10.66 7.52 16.73
CA TYR A 402 11.26 7.70 15.39
C TYR A 402 12.00 9.04 15.27
N ALA A 403 11.38 10.14 15.68
CA ALA A 403 11.99 11.48 15.65
C ALA A 403 13.30 11.55 16.45
N LYS A 404 13.33 10.96 17.66
CA LYS A 404 14.55 10.85 18.46
C LYS A 404 15.60 9.95 17.80
N ALA A 405 15.19 8.83 17.20
CA ALA A 405 16.09 7.91 16.52
C ALA A 405 16.77 8.54 15.29
N VAL A 406 16.05 9.36 14.50
CA VAL A 406 16.64 10.15 13.40
C VAL A 406 17.74 11.07 13.93
N LEU A 407 17.50 11.80 15.02
CA LEU A 407 18.53 12.67 15.61
C LEU A 407 19.72 11.86 16.14
N CYS A 408 19.51 10.71 16.78
CA CYS A 408 20.58 9.84 17.25
C CYS A 408 21.45 9.31 16.10
N LYS A 409 20.85 8.80 15.01
CA LYS A 409 21.59 8.34 13.82
C LYS A 409 22.40 9.47 13.19
N SER A 410 21.79 10.64 13.01
CA SER A 410 22.45 11.79 12.38
C SER A 410 23.72 12.24 13.12
N ARG A 411 23.78 12.12 14.46
CA ARG A 411 25.02 12.40 15.22
C ARG A 411 26.13 11.42 14.88
N VAL A 412 25.84 10.12 14.88
CA VAL A 412 26.83 9.08 14.54
C VAL A 412 27.35 9.26 13.10
N GLU A 413 26.48 9.60 12.14
CA GLU A 413 26.88 9.92 10.76
C GLU A 413 27.88 11.10 10.66
N TYR A 414 27.83 12.07 11.57
CA TYR A 414 28.77 13.21 11.64
C TYR A 414 29.95 13.01 12.61
N GLU A 415 29.91 11.98 13.46
CA GLU A 415 30.94 11.67 14.47
C GLU A 415 31.93 10.58 14.03
N ILE A 416 31.66 9.85 12.93
CA ILE A 416 32.65 8.98 12.28
C ILE A 416 33.80 9.86 11.73
N PRO A 417 35.04 9.71 12.23
CA PRO A 417 36.15 10.51 11.73
C PRO A 417 36.51 10.09 10.30
N VAL A 418 36.63 11.06 9.39
CA VAL A 418 37.30 10.84 8.10
C VAL A 418 38.77 10.51 8.38
N ASP A 419 39.16 9.28 8.08
CA ASP A 419 40.49 8.76 8.41
C ASP A 419 41.57 9.52 7.62
N LYS A 420 42.31 10.40 8.29
CA LYS A 420 43.27 11.33 7.67
C LYS A 420 44.60 10.65 7.35
N ILE A 421 44.58 9.79 6.32
CA ILE A 421 45.80 9.19 5.77
C ILE A 421 46.59 10.23 4.95
N SER A 422 47.39 11.08 5.62
CA SER A 422 48.69 11.51 5.09
C SER A 422 49.64 12.16 6.14
N THR A 423 50.91 11.77 6.06
CA THR A 423 52.13 12.55 6.41
C THR A 423 52.26 13.26 7.77
N LYS A 424 52.67 12.48 8.77
CA LYS A 424 53.96 12.59 9.52
C LYS A 424 54.58 13.97 9.87
N TYR A 425 54.90 14.06 11.17
CA TYR A 425 56.03 14.75 11.85
C TYR A 425 55.91 16.19 12.36
N SER A 426 56.52 16.38 13.55
CA SER A 426 56.80 17.63 14.30
C SER A 426 55.59 18.28 15.02
N ALA A 427 55.67 18.74 16.28
CA ALA A 427 56.57 18.41 17.41
C ALA A 427 55.96 18.93 18.73
N GLU A 428 56.42 18.36 19.86
CA GLU A 428 56.53 18.97 21.20
C GLU A 428 55.32 19.62 21.92
N ASN A 429 55.02 19.03 23.08
CA ASN A 429 54.81 19.69 24.39
C ASN A 429 53.63 20.67 24.59
N LEU A 430 52.57 20.16 25.22
CA LEU A 430 52.10 20.75 26.49
C LEU A 430 51.72 19.62 27.47
N ALA A 431 51.97 19.83 28.76
CA ALA A 431 51.92 18.78 29.78
C ALA A 431 51.06 19.17 31.01
N CYS A 432 51.09 18.29 32.02
CA CYS A 432 50.48 18.37 33.36
C CYS A 432 49.02 17.87 33.48
N VAL A 433 48.60 16.92 34.35
CA VAL A 433 48.97 16.42 35.73
C VAL A 433 47.80 16.76 36.69
N VAL A 434 47.30 15.91 37.60
CA VAL A 434 47.49 14.47 37.94
C VAL A 434 46.33 14.02 38.86
N HIS A 435 45.96 12.74 38.87
CA HIS A 435 45.84 11.98 40.13
C HIS A 435 45.83 10.46 39.95
N GLU A 436 46.68 9.76 40.72
CA GLU A 436 46.85 8.29 40.68
C GLU A 436 46.17 7.55 41.85
N ARG A 437 45.83 6.28 41.60
CA ARG A 437 46.04 5.10 42.47
C ARG A 437 45.88 3.85 41.57
N LYS A 438 46.82 2.90 41.41
CA LYS A 438 47.58 2.05 42.37
C LYS A 438 46.66 1.16 43.22
N GLU A 439 46.85 -0.17 43.37
CA GLU A 439 47.84 -1.16 42.86
C GLU A 439 47.20 -2.59 43.07
N ASP A 440 47.69 -3.79 42.66
CA ASP A 440 49.02 -4.31 42.26
C ASP A 440 48.94 -5.73 41.60
N LYS A 441 49.75 -6.05 40.56
CA LYS A 441 50.23 -7.41 40.09
C LYS A 441 49.21 -8.52 39.67
N THR A 442 49.54 -9.68 39.05
CA THR A 442 50.81 -10.42 38.74
C THR A 442 50.79 -11.12 37.34
N ALA A 443 51.98 -11.34 36.76
CA ALA A 443 52.40 -12.40 35.79
C ALA A 443 51.68 -12.52 34.42
N ASP A 444 52.32 -12.59 33.23
CA ASP A 444 53.66 -13.00 32.73
C ASP A 444 53.66 -14.37 32.00
N ASN A 445 53.97 -14.34 30.70
CA ASN A 445 54.50 -15.42 29.84
C ASN A 445 54.59 -14.94 28.38
N ASP A 446 55.71 -14.30 28.00
CA ASP A 446 56.15 -14.20 26.60
C ASP A 446 56.98 -15.44 26.23
N LEU A 447 56.81 -15.98 25.02
CA LEU A 447 57.78 -16.92 24.41
C LEU A 447 57.75 -16.86 22.87
N GLU A 448 58.88 -16.42 22.31
CA GLU A 448 59.53 -16.71 21.01
C GLU A 448 58.66 -17.11 19.79
N MET A 449 58.64 -16.42 18.63
CA MET A 449 59.70 -15.87 17.73
C MET A 449 60.53 -16.92 16.93
N ILE A 450 60.86 -16.52 15.68
CA ILE A 450 61.81 -17.11 14.71
C ILE A 450 61.32 -18.35 13.93
N ASP A 451 61.58 -18.52 12.61
CA ASP A 451 61.78 -17.59 11.48
C ASP A 451 61.82 -18.39 10.15
N SER A 452 61.61 -17.74 8.99
CA SER A 452 62.17 -18.08 7.64
C SER A 452 61.86 -19.47 6.99
N MET A 453 61.94 -19.69 5.66
CA MET A 453 62.12 -18.84 4.47
C MET A 453 61.66 -19.61 3.19
N ASP A 454 61.31 -18.89 2.11
CA ASP A 454 61.61 -19.12 0.66
C ASP A 454 61.45 -20.51 -0.01
N THR A 455 61.22 -20.69 -1.33
CA THR A 455 61.12 -19.83 -2.55
C THR A 455 60.19 -20.56 -3.58
N VAL A 456 59.40 -19.99 -4.52
CA VAL A 456 59.59 -18.91 -5.55
C VAL A 456 60.53 -19.36 -6.71
N PRO A 457 60.33 -19.06 -8.02
CA PRO A 457 59.15 -18.59 -8.81
C PRO A 457 59.03 -19.16 -10.28
N LEU A 458 58.29 -18.46 -11.17
CA LEU A 458 58.35 -18.43 -12.67
C LEU A 458 57.80 -19.64 -13.47
N SER A 459 57.29 -19.53 -14.72
CA SER A 459 56.87 -18.38 -15.56
C SER A 459 56.07 -18.83 -16.82
N ALA A 460 55.25 -17.95 -17.40
CA ALA A 460 54.74 -18.03 -18.79
C ALA A 460 55.86 -17.61 -19.81
N PRO A 461 55.78 -17.80 -21.18
CA PRO A 461 54.67 -17.31 -22.03
C PRO A 461 54.38 -18.00 -23.43
N CYS A 462 53.29 -17.56 -24.08
CA CYS A 462 53.08 -17.33 -25.54
C CYS A 462 53.20 -18.41 -26.67
N SER A 463 52.04 -18.73 -27.29
CA SER A 463 51.66 -18.37 -28.70
C SER A 463 51.76 -19.33 -29.94
N MET A 464 50.69 -19.30 -30.76
CA MET A 464 50.55 -19.42 -32.24
C MET A 464 50.60 -20.73 -33.07
N LYS A 465 49.43 -21.11 -33.66
CA LYS A 465 49.07 -21.28 -35.12
C LYS A 465 47.62 -21.85 -35.22
N SER A 466 46.66 -21.28 -35.98
CA SER A 466 46.48 -21.14 -37.45
C SER A 466 46.25 -22.49 -38.16
N THR A 467 45.25 -22.73 -39.04
CA THR A 467 44.54 -21.90 -40.07
C THR A 467 42.98 -22.08 -40.00
N ALA A 468 42.07 -21.55 -40.85
CA ALA A 468 42.11 -20.87 -42.17
C ALA A 468 40.92 -19.84 -42.29
N ALA A 469 41.10 -18.66 -42.93
CA ALA A 469 40.75 -18.30 -44.32
C ALA A 469 39.23 -18.12 -44.63
N ALA A 470 38.73 -17.06 -45.30
CA ALA A 470 39.38 -15.88 -45.89
C ALA A 470 38.47 -14.62 -46.03
N ASP A 471 39.10 -13.44 -46.03
CA ASP A 471 38.83 -12.14 -46.70
C ASP A 471 37.41 -11.58 -46.98
N GLY A 472 37.25 -10.27 -46.75
CA GLY A 472 36.01 -9.52 -47.08
C GLY A 472 36.01 -8.00 -46.81
N VAL A 473 37.09 -7.26 -47.10
CA VAL A 473 37.24 -5.83 -46.73
C VAL A 473 36.44 -4.85 -47.62
N ARG A 474 35.70 -3.90 -47.02
CA ARG A 474 35.43 -2.55 -47.57
C ARG A 474 35.03 -1.50 -46.50
N LYS A 475 35.03 -0.21 -46.86
CA LYS A 475 34.86 0.96 -45.95
C LYS A 475 33.90 2.02 -46.50
N ARG A 476 33.21 2.74 -45.60
CA ARG A 476 32.41 3.99 -45.82
C ARG A 476 31.13 3.79 -46.67
N LYS A 477 30.12 4.67 -46.65
CA LYS A 477 30.02 6.06 -46.14
C LYS A 477 28.62 6.34 -45.50
N GLU A 478 28.60 7.33 -44.63
CA GLU A 478 27.48 8.12 -44.07
C GLU A 478 26.50 8.73 -45.10
N GLY A 479 25.20 8.84 -44.77
CA GLY A 479 24.24 9.73 -45.46
C GLY A 479 22.71 9.50 -45.26
N SER A 480 22.05 10.49 -44.66
CA SER A 480 20.64 10.93 -44.83
C SER A 480 19.43 10.09 -44.33
N ASN A 481 18.46 10.83 -43.79
CA ASN A 481 17.12 10.44 -43.32
C ASN A 481 16.15 10.08 -44.48
N ILE A 482 15.04 9.41 -44.13
CA ILE A 482 13.67 9.66 -44.60
C ILE A 482 12.70 9.23 -43.48
N GLU A 483 11.53 9.87 -43.38
CA GLU A 483 10.45 9.55 -42.44
C GLU A 483 9.53 8.46 -43.01
N GLU A 484 8.96 7.60 -42.15
CA GLU A 484 7.72 6.88 -42.48
C GLU A 484 6.94 6.59 -41.19
N GLU A 485 5.73 7.16 -41.07
CA GLU A 485 4.84 6.94 -39.92
C GLU A 485 4.27 5.51 -39.95
N ILE A 486 4.36 4.78 -38.84
CA ILE A 486 3.65 3.50 -38.68
C ILE A 486 2.29 3.78 -38.01
N PRO A 487 1.15 3.66 -38.72
CA PRO A 487 -0.15 4.01 -38.17
C PRO A 487 -0.60 3.02 -37.10
N VAL A 488 -0.84 3.51 -35.88
CA VAL A 488 -1.34 2.72 -34.75
C VAL A 488 -2.77 2.24 -35.03
N LYS A 489 -2.92 0.96 -35.36
CA LYS A 489 -4.24 0.31 -35.47
C LYS A 489 -4.82 0.08 -34.07
N LEU A 490 -5.77 0.92 -33.67
CA LEU A 490 -6.64 0.68 -32.53
C LEU A 490 -7.42 -0.64 -32.75
N ILE A 491 -7.08 -1.67 -31.96
CA ILE A 491 -7.79 -2.95 -31.99
C ILE A 491 -9.11 -2.79 -31.22
N LYS A 492 -10.19 -2.58 -31.96
CA LYS A 492 -11.55 -2.52 -31.43
C LYS A 492 -11.99 -3.94 -31.03
N TYR A 493 -12.06 -4.21 -29.73
CA TYR A 493 -12.62 -5.47 -29.22
C TYR A 493 -14.10 -5.58 -29.62
N HIS A 494 -14.46 -6.68 -30.30
CA HIS A 494 -15.85 -7.03 -30.55
C HIS A 494 -16.47 -7.67 -29.31
N LEU A 495 -17.43 -6.98 -28.70
CA LEU A 495 -18.41 -7.62 -27.81
C LEU A 495 -19.38 -8.42 -28.68
N CYS A 496 -19.62 -9.68 -28.33
CA CYS A 496 -20.70 -10.47 -28.91
C CYS A 496 -22.03 -10.09 -28.26
N GLU A 497 -22.69 -9.07 -28.80
CA GLU A 497 -24.08 -8.76 -28.46
C GLU A 497 -25.00 -9.89 -28.92
N ASN A 498 -25.83 -10.39 -28.00
CA ASN A 498 -26.91 -11.34 -28.29
C ASN A 498 -28.08 -11.05 -27.34
N LEU A 499 -28.66 -9.87 -27.47
CA LEU A 499 -29.94 -9.49 -26.87
C LEU A 499 -30.78 -8.68 -27.86
N VAL A 500 -32.10 -8.80 -27.73
CA VAL A 500 -33.06 -8.44 -28.78
C VAL A 500 -33.20 -6.92 -28.94
N THR A 501 -33.35 -6.49 -30.20
CA THR A 501 -33.66 -5.13 -30.62
C THR A 501 -34.85 -4.49 -29.88
N ASP A 502 -34.67 -3.23 -29.45
CA ASP A 502 -35.53 -2.15 -29.96
C ASP A 502 -34.74 -0.82 -30.08
N LYS A 503 -35.37 0.22 -30.62
CA LYS A 503 -34.73 1.36 -31.31
C LYS A 503 -33.89 2.29 -30.42
N LEU A 504 -32.72 2.66 -30.94
CA LEU A 504 -32.02 3.90 -30.59
C LEU A 504 -32.55 5.09 -31.41
N LEU A 505 -32.59 6.27 -30.77
CA LEU A 505 -32.45 7.55 -31.47
C LEU A 505 -31.42 8.43 -30.76
N SER A 506 -30.54 8.99 -31.60
CA SER A 506 -29.73 10.20 -31.51
C SER A 506 -30.17 11.31 -30.53
N LEU A 507 -29.31 12.24 -30.09
CA LEU A 507 -28.10 12.76 -30.76
C LEU A 507 -27.02 13.24 -29.77
N ALA A 508 -25.82 13.55 -30.29
CA ALA A 508 -24.75 14.23 -29.57
C ALA A 508 -24.92 15.78 -29.57
N ASN A 509 -23.96 16.47 -28.94
CA ASN A 509 -23.84 17.93 -28.79
C ASN A 509 -23.89 18.72 -30.13
N ASP A 510 -24.28 19.99 -30.07
CA ASP A 510 -23.31 21.12 -30.16
C ASP A 510 -23.99 22.49 -29.87
N ASP A 511 -23.18 23.56 -29.84
CA ASP A 511 -23.51 24.91 -29.36
C ASP A 511 -24.63 25.66 -30.13
N GLY A 512 -25.33 26.59 -29.46
CA GLY A 512 -26.18 27.57 -30.15
C GLY A 512 -26.97 28.54 -29.26
N LEU A 513 -26.65 29.84 -29.31
CA LEU A 513 -27.42 30.92 -28.66
C LEU A 513 -28.79 31.16 -29.34
N SER A 514 -29.88 31.21 -28.57
CA SER A 514 -31.04 32.09 -28.87
C SER A 514 -31.98 32.27 -27.68
N CYS A 515 -32.69 33.39 -27.64
CA CYS A 515 -33.82 33.62 -26.73
C CYS A 515 -35.11 32.98 -27.29
N GLY A 516 -36.05 32.60 -26.42
CA GLY A 516 -37.38 32.12 -26.82
C GLY A 516 -38.30 31.95 -25.60
N ASN A 517 -39.45 32.61 -25.60
CA ASN A 517 -40.35 32.72 -24.45
C ASN A 517 -41.49 31.66 -24.49
N ASP A 518 -42.12 31.47 -23.32
CA ASP A 518 -43.56 31.19 -23.13
C ASP A 518 -44.20 29.79 -23.37
N VAL A 519 -44.65 29.21 -22.24
CA VAL A 519 -46.08 28.97 -21.89
C VAL A 519 -46.74 27.58 -22.06
N ASN A 520 -47.51 27.24 -21.01
CA ASN A 520 -48.60 26.24 -20.86
C ASN A 520 -48.30 24.73 -20.74
N SER A 521 -48.59 24.21 -19.54
CA SER A 521 -49.15 22.87 -19.31
C SER A 521 -50.60 22.78 -19.82
N PRO A 522 -51.17 21.57 -19.90
CA PRO A 522 -52.31 21.29 -19.01
C PRO A 522 -52.24 19.94 -18.28
N ILE A 523 -53.21 19.73 -17.39
CA ILE A 523 -53.41 18.55 -16.51
C ILE A 523 -54.58 17.70 -17.09
N LEU A 524 -54.92 16.59 -16.44
CA LEU A 524 -56.16 15.77 -16.52
C LEU A 524 -56.13 14.56 -17.49
N ASP A 525 -56.74 13.42 -17.16
CA ASP A 525 -57.02 12.78 -15.86
C ASP A 525 -57.40 11.29 -16.06
N GLU A 526 -57.67 10.58 -14.96
CA GLU A 526 -58.69 9.52 -14.80
C GLU A 526 -58.82 8.39 -15.86
N TYR A 527 -58.56 7.13 -15.47
CA TYR A 527 -59.63 6.14 -15.26
C TYR A 527 -59.15 4.82 -14.62
N MET A 528 -59.92 4.34 -13.63
CA MET A 528 -59.81 2.99 -13.07
C MET A 528 -60.68 1.99 -13.84
N ARG A 529 -60.21 0.75 -13.98
CA ARG A 529 -61.12 -0.42 -13.87
C ARG A 529 -60.39 -1.70 -13.48
N GLU A 530 -60.99 -2.43 -12.56
CA GLU A 530 -60.60 -3.80 -12.17
C GLU A 530 -61.13 -4.82 -13.19
N MET A 531 -60.51 -6.01 -13.24
CA MET A 531 -61.24 -7.28 -13.19
C MET A 531 -60.33 -8.41 -12.75
N GLU A 532 -60.90 -9.38 -12.04
CA GLU A 532 -60.23 -10.57 -11.52
C GLU A 532 -60.16 -11.69 -12.57
N GLN A 533 -59.04 -12.45 -12.60
CA GLN A 533 -59.03 -13.92 -12.57
C GLN A 533 -57.62 -14.47 -12.31
#